data_AF-A0A963QFH8-F1
#
_entry.id   AF-A0A963QFH8-F1
#
_cell.length_a   1.000
_cell.length_b   1.000
_cell.length_c   1.000
_cell.angle_alpha   90.00
_cell.angle_beta   90.00
_cell.angle_gamma   90.00
#
_symmetry.space_group_name_H-M   'P 1'
#
loop_
_entity.id
_entity.type
_entity.pdbx_description
1 polymer ?
#
loop_
_entity_poly.entity_id
_entity_poly.type
_entity_poly.pdbx_seq_one_letter_code
_entity_poly.pdbx_strand_id
1 'polypeptide(L)'
;MLTNRLPYRWRRRIDSARHDRAVRAILDTPPIRPRKDGLVLFSMIGTAVLLPYLVAVKSLWRQLQHGRIAILNDGTLTPRDRAVLARHCGDPEILEIDAVKVGAFPNGGTWERLLTILDHRQGEYWLQLDSDT
;
A
#
# COMPACT_ATOMS: atom_id res chain seq x y z
N MET A 1 16.48 -22.25 18.44
CA MET A 1 17.68 -21.50 18.02
C MET A 1 18.29 -22.04 16.71
N LEU A 2 17.49 -22.23 15.65
CA LEU A 2 17.97 -22.77 14.35
C LEU A 2 17.87 -21.77 13.19
N THR A 3 17.23 -20.62 13.39
CA THR A 3 16.93 -19.65 12.33
C THR A 3 18.14 -18.80 11.91
N ASN A 4 19.26 -18.84 12.65
CA ASN A 4 20.37 -17.91 12.45
C ASN A 4 21.42 -18.32 11.40
N ARG A 5 21.16 -19.36 10.59
CA ARG A 5 22.06 -19.80 9.49
C ARG A 5 21.53 -19.61 8.07
N LEU A 6 20.26 -19.23 7.89
CA LEU A 6 19.69 -19.00 6.55
C LEU A 6 20.14 -17.65 5.96
N PRO A 7 20.34 -17.52 4.65
CA PRO A 7 20.63 -16.22 4.04
C PRO A 7 19.44 -15.27 4.22
N TYR A 8 19.71 -13.96 4.40
CA TYR A 8 18.73 -12.94 4.75
C TYR A 8 17.45 -12.96 3.89
N ARG A 9 17.60 -13.12 2.56
CA ARG A 9 16.47 -13.17 1.61
C ARG A 9 15.47 -14.30 1.92
N TRP A 10 15.97 -15.45 2.39
CA TRP A 10 15.14 -16.61 2.72
C TRP A 10 14.40 -16.40 4.04
N ARG A 11 15.09 -15.83 5.04
CA ARG A 11 14.45 -15.47 6.32
C ARG A 11 13.33 -14.47 6.09
N ARG A 12 13.61 -13.39 5.37
CA ARG A 12 12.61 -12.37 5.02
C ARG A 12 11.38 -13.01 4.37
N ARG A 13 11.58 -13.91 3.40
CA ARG A 13 10.48 -14.62 2.74
C ARG A 13 9.64 -15.48 3.70
N ILE A 14 10.28 -16.19 4.62
CA ILE A 14 9.60 -17.00 5.64
C ILE A 14 8.82 -16.10 6.61
N ASP A 15 9.45 -15.03 7.07
CA ASP A 15 8.85 -14.08 8.01
C ASP A 15 7.64 -13.37 7.39
N SER A 16 7.74 -12.91 6.13
CA SER A 16 6.61 -12.37 5.37
C SER A 16 5.47 -13.38 5.24
N ALA A 17 5.76 -14.63 4.84
CA ALA A 17 4.73 -15.66 4.70
C ALA A 17 4.05 -16.02 6.03
N ARG A 18 4.80 -15.99 7.14
CA ARG A 18 4.26 -16.18 8.49
C ARG A 18 3.36 -15.02 8.89
N HIS A 19 3.79 -13.79 8.63
CA HIS A 19 3.01 -12.59 8.89
C HIS A 19 1.70 -12.60 8.10
N ASP A 20 1.76 -12.84 6.79
CA ASP A 20 0.59 -12.94 5.90
C ASP A 20 -0.43 -13.96 6.41
N ARG A 21 0.04 -15.10 6.89
CA ARG A 21 -0.82 -16.12 7.49
C ARG A 21 -1.50 -15.62 8.76
N ALA A 22 -0.77 -14.90 9.61
CA ALA A 22 -1.29 -14.37 10.87
C ALA A 22 -2.33 -13.26 10.64
N VAL A 23 -2.16 -12.45 9.60
CA VAL A 23 -3.06 -11.32 9.33
C VAL A 23 -4.15 -11.61 8.31
N ARG A 24 -4.24 -12.84 7.78
CA ARG A 24 -5.18 -13.23 6.72
C ARG A 24 -6.64 -12.90 7.01
N ALA A 25 -7.04 -12.92 8.28
CA ALA A 25 -8.38 -12.54 8.75
C ALA A 25 -8.75 -11.08 8.42
N ILE A 26 -7.79 -10.24 8.01
CA ILE A 26 -8.08 -8.88 7.53
C ILE A 26 -9.02 -8.87 6.32
N LEU A 27 -9.03 -9.94 5.52
CA LEU A 27 -9.93 -10.11 4.38
C LEU A 27 -11.39 -10.35 4.80
N ASP A 28 -11.63 -10.77 6.04
CA ASP A 28 -12.97 -10.99 6.58
C ASP A 28 -13.55 -9.73 7.24
N THR A 29 -12.72 -8.70 7.43
CA THR A 29 -13.15 -7.43 8.02
C THR A 29 -13.89 -6.55 7.00
N PRO A 30 -14.83 -5.69 7.47
CA PRO A 30 -15.56 -4.78 6.60
C PRO A 30 -14.66 -3.92 5.70
N PRO A 31 -15.12 -3.54 4.50
CA PRO A 31 -14.39 -2.65 3.62
C PRO A 31 -14.40 -1.21 4.14
N ILE A 32 -13.41 -0.45 3.73
CA ILE A 32 -13.35 1.00 3.89
C ILE A 32 -14.46 1.64 3.05
N ARG A 33 -15.08 2.70 3.58
CA ARG A 33 -16.07 3.52 2.87
C ARG A 33 -15.46 4.90 2.65
N PRO A 34 -14.82 5.15 1.48
CA PRO A 34 -14.13 6.41 1.21
C PRO A 34 -15.01 7.64 1.38
N ARG A 35 -14.38 8.75 1.72
CA ARG A 35 -14.99 10.08 1.81
C ARG A 35 -14.18 11.07 0.99
N LYS A 36 -14.86 11.93 0.23
CA LYS A 36 -14.24 13.01 -0.54
C LYS A 36 -14.22 14.29 0.30
N ASP A 37 -13.46 14.25 1.39
CA ASP A 37 -13.35 15.32 2.39
C ASP A 37 -11.99 16.04 2.34
N GLY A 38 -11.22 15.79 1.29
CA GLY A 38 -9.92 16.42 1.04
C GLY A 38 -8.73 15.62 1.57
N LEU A 39 -8.92 14.53 2.30
CA LEU A 39 -7.82 13.66 2.74
C LEU A 39 -7.58 12.49 1.76
N VAL A 40 -6.32 12.21 1.45
CA VAL A 40 -5.91 11.06 0.63
C VAL A 40 -4.91 10.21 1.41
N LEU A 41 -5.27 8.97 1.70
CA LEU A 41 -4.36 7.97 2.25
C LEU A 41 -3.62 7.29 1.10
N PHE A 42 -2.31 7.47 1.04
CA PHE A 42 -1.50 7.08 -0.10
C PHE A 42 -0.39 6.10 0.27
N SER A 43 -0.28 5.01 -0.48
CA SER A 43 0.76 3.99 -0.29
C SER A 43 1.27 3.48 -1.64
N MET A 44 2.58 3.23 -1.73
CA MET A 44 3.12 2.40 -2.80
C MET A 44 3.03 0.94 -2.36
N ILE A 45 2.44 0.07 -3.17
CA ILE A 45 2.30 -1.35 -2.86
C ILE A 45 2.51 -2.23 -4.08
N GLY A 46 2.84 -3.49 -3.79
CA GLY A 46 2.85 -4.59 -4.72
C GLY A 46 2.19 -5.83 -4.13
N THR A 47 2.16 -6.90 -4.91
CA THR A 47 1.52 -8.18 -4.53
C THR A 47 2.09 -8.73 -3.21
N ALA A 48 3.40 -8.57 -2.98
CA ALA A 48 4.08 -9.12 -1.81
C ALA A 48 3.67 -8.47 -0.48
N VAL A 49 3.06 -7.29 -0.50
CA VAL A 49 2.72 -6.52 0.71
C VAL A 49 1.22 -6.22 0.81
N LEU A 50 0.38 -6.88 0.00
CA LEU A 50 -1.06 -6.62 -0.05
C LEU A 50 -1.74 -6.80 1.31
N LEU A 51 -1.48 -7.91 2.01
CA LEU A 51 -2.12 -8.18 3.30
C LEU A 51 -1.63 -7.26 4.42
N PRO A 52 -0.29 -7.05 4.61
CA PRO A 52 0.22 -6.04 5.53
C PRO A 52 -0.38 -4.66 5.27
N TYR A 53 -0.47 -4.25 4.00
CA TYR A 53 -1.05 -2.96 3.62
C TYR A 53 -2.52 -2.85 4.06
N LEU A 54 -3.33 -3.88 3.81
CA LEU A 54 -4.73 -3.88 4.25
C LEU A 54 -4.85 -3.74 5.78
N VAL A 55 -3.93 -4.31 6.55
CA VAL A 55 -3.89 -4.13 8.00
C VAL A 55 -3.59 -2.68 8.35
N ALA A 56 -2.53 -2.10 7.77
CA ALA A 56 -2.10 -0.73 8.04
C ALA A 56 -3.21 0.27 7.70
N VAL A 57 -3.73 0.23 6.46
CA VAL A 57 -4.72 1.21 5.99
C VAL A 57 -6.06 1.08 6.72
N LYS A 58 -6.53 -0.14 7.00
CA LYS A 58 -7.80 -0.32 7.75
C LYS A 58 -7.64 0.06 9.22
N SER A 59 -6.48 -0.15 9.81
CA SER A 59 -6.21 0.24 11.20
C SER A 59 -6.18 1.76 11.34
N LEU A 60 -5.52 2.46 10.42
CA LEU A 60 -5.53 3.92 10.36
C LEU A 60 -6.94 4.46 10.07
N TRP A 61 -7.63 3.88 9.08
CA TRP A 61 -9.00 4.25 8.73
C TRP A 61 -9.95 4.15 9.92
N ARG A 62 -9.81 3.11 10.75
CA ARG A 62 -10.64 2.95 11.95
C ARG A 62 -10.52 4.14 12.92
N GLN A 63 -9.36 4.79 12.96
CA GLN A 63 -9.13 5.97 13.81
C GLN A 63 -9.55 7.27 13.12
N LEU A 64 -9.25 7.41 11.82
CA LEU A 64 -9.53 8.65 11.09
C LEU A 64 -10.98 8.75 10.63
N GLN A 65 -11.50 7.69 10.01
CA GLN A 65 -12.82 7.63 9.35
C GLN A 65 -13.07 8.73 8.29
N HIS A 66 -11.99 9.27 7.71
CA HIS A 66 -11.98 10.34 6.71
C HIS A 66 -11.01 10.00 5.58
N GLY A 67 -11.28 10.55 4.41
CA GLY A 67 -10.44 10.46 3.23
C GLY A 67 -10.80 9.37 2.22
N ARG A 68 -10.08 9.38 1.10
CA ARG A 68 -10.08 8.33 0.09
C ARG A 68 -8.72 7.63 0.04
N ILE A 69 -8.66 6.52 -0.68
CA ILE A 69 -7.42 5.77 -0.87
C ILE A 69 -6.90 6.01 -2.28
N ALA A 70 -5.60 6.27 -2.38
CA ALA A 70 -4.84 6.26 -3.63
C ALA A 70 -3.65 5.31 -3.46
N ILE A 71 -3.29 4.61 -4.53
CA ILE A 71 -2.25 3.58 -4.52
C ILE A 71 -1.29 3.83 -5.67
N LEU A 72 0.01 3.70 -5.41
CA LEU A 72 1.02 3.58 -6.44
C LEU A 72 1.41 2.09 -6.57
N ASN A 73 1.05 1.47 -7.69
CA ASN A 73 1.41 0.09 -8.01
C ASN A 73 2.91 0.01 -8.35
N ASP A 74 3.66 -0.83 -7.65
CA ASP A 74 5.09 -1.10 -7.92
C ASP A 74 5.35 -1.92 -9.20
N GLY A 75 4.30 -2.19 -9.98
CA GLY A 75 4.32 -3.00 -11.20
C GLY A 75 3.97 -4.46 -10.97
N THR A 76 3.80 -4.91 -9.73
CA THR A 76 3.58 -6.33 -9.44
C THR A 76 2.14 -6.72 -9.14
N LEU A 77 1.21 -5.77 -8.96
CA LEU A 77 -0.19 -6.08 -8.64
C LEU A 77 -0.88 -6.88 -9.75
N THR A 78 -1.43 -8.05 -9.38
CA THR A 78 -2.22 -8.88 -10.29
C THR A 78 -3.68 -8.41 -10.39
N PRO A 79 -4.47 -8.88 -11.38
CA PRO A 79 -5.90 -8.59 -11.44
C PRO A 79 -6.66 -9.03 -10.18
N ARG A 80 -6.21 -10.12 -9.53
CA ARG A 80 -6.78 -10.59 -8.27
C ARG A 80 -6.52 -9.60 -7.13
N ASP A 81 -5.32 -9.05 -7.06
CA ASP A 81 -4.95 -8.09 -6.03
C ASP A 81 -5.75 -6.79 -6.21
N ARG A 82 -5.91 -6.33 -7.46
CA ARG A 82 -6.77 -5.18 -7.79
C ARG A 82 -8.23 -5.41 -7.38
N ALA A 83 -8.77 -6.61 -7.58
CA ALA A 83 -10.12 -6.94 -7.12
C ALA A 83 -10.25 -6.92 -5.58
N VAL A 84 -9.22 -7.39 -4.87
CA VAL A 84 -9.14 -7.31 -3.40
C VAL A 84 -9.09 -5.85 -2.93
N LEU A 85 -8.27 -5.01 -3.56
CA LEU A 85 -8.17 -3.58 -3.28
C LEU A 85 -9.49 -2.87 -3.58
N ALA A 86 -10.10 -3.13 -4.74
CA ALA A 86 -11.40 -2.54 -5.09
C ALA A 86 -12.46 -2.86 -4.04
N ARG A 87 -12.53 -4.12 -3.60
CA ARG A 87 -13.45 -4.53 -2.53
C ARG A 87 -13.15 -3.84 -1.20
N HIS A 88 -11.90 -3.82 -0.75
CA HIS A 88 -11.58 -3.42 0.62
C HIS A 88 -11.26 -1.94 0.81
N CYS A 89 -10.84 -1.25 -0.24
CA CYS A 89 -10.45 0.15 -0.23
C CYS A 89 -11.48 1.07 -0.92
N GLY A 90 -12.60 0.51 -1.40
CA GLY A 90 -13.68 1.26 -2.03
C GLY A 90 -13.33 1.76 -3.43
N ASP A 91 -12.80 0.86 -4.25
CA ASP A 91 -12.34 1.12 -5.62
C ASP A 91 -11.32 2.28 -5.71
N PRO A 92 -10.11 2.10 -5.13
CA PRO A 92 -9.13 3.18 -5.03
C PRO A 92 -8.56 3.56 -6.39
N GLU A 93 -8.09 4.80 -6.50
CA GLU A 93 -7.26 5.23 -7.61
C GLU A 93 -5.93 4.46 -7.57
N ILE A 94 -5.57 3.78 -8.67
CA ILE A 94 -4.30 3.06 -8.79
C ILE A 94 -3.48 3.72 -9.90
N LEU A 95 -2.38 4.35 -9.50
CA LEU A 95 -1.36 4.93 -10.36
C LEU A 95 -0.28 3.87 -10.60
N GLU A 96 0.29 3.84 -11.79
CA GLU A 96 1.35 2.89 -12.15
C GLU A 96 2.72 3.54 -11.96
N ILE A 97 3.66 2.86 -11.27
CA ILE A 97 5.01 3.39 -11.03
C ILE A 97 5.74 3.77 -12.33
N ASP A 98 5.53 2.99 -13.39
CA ASP A 98 6.15 3.23 -14.71
C ASP A 98 5.66 4.50 -15.39
N ALA A 99 4.53 5.07 -14.94
CA ALA A 99 4.00 6.33 -15.45
C ALA A 99 4.61 7.56 -14.74
N VAL A 100 5.33 7.37 -13.64
CA VAL A 100 5.89 8.47 -12.85
C VAL A 100 7.11 9.08 -13.56
N LYS A 101 7.03 10.38 -13.84
CA LYS A 101 8.11 11.12 -14.50
C LYS A 101 9.16 11.55 -13.49
N VAL A 102 10.20 10.72 -13.31
CA VAL A 102 11.28 11.03 -12.38
C VAL A 102 12.19 12.17 -12.84
N GLY A 103 12.33 12.42 -14.14
CA GLY A 103 13.18 13.50 -14.67
C GLY A 103 14.64 13.38 -14.19
N ALA A 104 15.13 14.42 -13.51
CA ALA A 104 16.48 14.45 -12.94
C ALA A 104 16.59 13.76 -11.56
N PHE A 105 15.48 13.32 -10.98
CA PHE A 105 15.49 12.57 -9.72
C PHE A 105 15.95 11.12 -9.94
N PRO A 106 16.52 10.46 -8.92
CA PRO A 106 16.89 9.05 -9.01
C PRO A 106 15.67 8.14 -9.27
N ASN A 107 15.91 7.03 -9.97
CA ASN A 107 14.96 5.92 -10.06
C ASN A 107 15.04 5.07 -8.79
N GLY A 108 13.88 4.68 -8.26
CA GLY A 108 13.71 3.91 -7.04
C GLY A 108 13.92 4.74 -5.77
N GLY A 109 14.18 4.05 -4.65
CA GLY A 109 14.52 4.73 -3.39
C GLY A 109 13.42 5.65 -2.85
N THR A 110 12.16 5.42 -3.22
CA THR A 110 10.95 6.17 -2.82
C THR A 110 10.72 7.50 -3.54
N TRP A 111 11.51 7.85 -4.55
CA TRP A 111 11.33 9.10 -5.30
C TRP A 111 10.01 9.14 -6.08
N GLU A 112 9.60 8.03 -6.69
CA GLU A 112 8.35 7.96 -7.45
C GLU A 112 7.14 8.30 -6.58
N ARG A 113 7.18 7.82 -5.34
CA ARG A 113 6.15 8.05 -4.33
C ARG A 113 6.07 9.52 -3.91
N LEU A 114 7.22 10.14 -3.66
CA LEU A 114 7.28 11.57 -3.35
C LEU A 114 6.77 12.41 -4.52
N LEU A 115 7.23 12.13 -5.74
CA LEU A 115 6.82 12.86 -6.93
C LEU A 115 5.32 12.70 -7.22
N THR A 116 4.78 11.50 -7.04
CA THR A 116 3.33 11.26 -7.15
C THR A 116 2.52 12.14 -6.19
N ILE A 117 2.93 12.22 -4.92
CA ILE A 117 2.28 13.13 -3.96
C ILE A 117 2.40 14.57 -4.45
N LEU A 118 3.59 14.99 -4.89
CA LEU A 118 3.79 16.36 -5.33
C LEU A 118 2.93 16.72 -6.55
N ASP A 119 2.77 15.82 -7.52
CA ASP A 119 1.97 16.09 -8.71
C ASP A 119 0.46 16.14 -8.40
N HIS A 120 0.00 15.38 -7.40
CA HIS A 120 -1.42 15.26 -7.09
C HIS A 120 -1.92 16.08 -5.88
N ARG A 121 -1.02 16.71 -5.08
CA ARG A 121 -1.41 17.42 -3.83
C ARG A 121 -2.28 18.66 -3.99
N GLN A 122 -2.56 19.12 -5.22
CA GLN A 122 -3.32 20.35 -5.39
C GLN A 122 -4.77 20.17 -4.92
N GLY A 123 -5.14 20.86 -3.85
CA GLY A 123 -6.51 20.86 -3.31
C GLY A 123 -6.86 19.68 -2.38
N GLU A 124 -5.92 18.77 -2.11
CA GLU A 124 -6.09 17.65 -1.19
C GLU A 124 -4.85 17.50 -0.27
N TYR A 125 -5.06 16.98 0.94
CA TYR A 125 -3.99 16.61 1.87
C TYR A 125 -3.62 15.15 1.68
N TRP A 126 -2.41 14.90 1.18
CA TRP A 126 -1.91 13.55 0.91
C TRP A 126 -1.06 13.05 2.07
N LEU A 127 -1.54 12.00 2.74
CA LEU A 127 -0.87 11.33 3.83
C LEU A 127 -0.21 10.04 3.33
N GLN A 128 1.11 10.04 3.29
CA GLN A 128 1.90 8.85 3.00
C GLN A 128 1.78 7.84 4.16
N LEU A 129 1.38 6.61 3.84
CA LEU A 129 1.37 5.45 4.74
C LEU A 129 2.29 4.37 4.17
N ASP A 130 3.21 3.85 4.97
CA ASP A 130 4.02 2.69 4.61
C ASP A 130 3.17 1.41 4.68
N SER A 131 3.45 0.45 3.79
CA SER A 131 2.64 -0.76 3.64
C SER A 131 2.75 -1.75 4.79
N ASP A 132 3.74 -1.59 5.67
CA ASP A 132 4.10 -2.49 6.77
C ASP A 132 4.14 -1.80 8.15
N THR A 133 3.50 -0.62 8.26
CA THR A 133 3.33 0.09 9.54
C THR A 133 2.40 -0.63 10.52
#